data_AF-A0A962EHX5-F1
#
_entry.id   AF-A0A962EHX5-F1
#
_cell.length_a   1.000
_cell.length_b   1.000
_cell.length_c   1.000
_cell.angle_alpha   90.00
_cell.angle_beta   90.00
_cell.angle_gamma   90.00
#
_symmetry.space_group_name_H-M   'P 1'
#
loop_
_entity.id
_entity.type
_entity.pdbx_description
1 polymer ?
#
loop_
_entity_poly.entity_id
_entity_poly.type
_entity_poly.pdbx_seq_one_letter_code
_entity_poly.pdbx_strand_id
1 'polypeptide(L)'
;AYGLGMALLTMAMGNAFAAFPVIAGGIGMPFLVGVHGADAAPMAAIGMLSGYCGTLMTPMAANFNLVPVALLDLKDRNAVIRAQIPTAVPLLAGNLCLLLWLCFR
;
A
#
# COMPACT_ATOMS: atom_id res chain seq x y z
N ALA A 1 -8.41 -8.66 4.50
CA ALA A 1 -7.06 -8.83 5.09
C ALA A 1 -5.94 -8.49 4.10
N TYR A 2 -5.95 -9.02 2.87
CA TYR A 2 -4.89 -8.80 1.86
C TYR A 2 -4.45 -7.35 1.65
N GLY A 3 -5.36 -6.42 1.32
CA GLY A 3 -5.00 -5.03 1.06
C GLY A 3 -4.43 -4.29 2.27
N LEU A 4 -4.91 -4.61 3.49
CA LEU A 4 -4.34 -4.10 4.73
C LEU A 4 -2.93 -4.67 4.98
N GLY A 5 -2.75 -5.98 4.78
CA GLY A 5 -1.43 -6.61 4.87
C GLY A 5 -0.42 -5.99 3.89
N MET A 6 -0.87 -5.69 2.67
CA MET A 6 -0.07 -5.00 1.66
C MET A 6 0.33 -3.58 2.12
N ALA A 7 -0.60 -2.79 2.64
CA ALA A 7 -0.31 -1.45 3.15
C ALA A 7 0.62 -1.47 4.37
N LEU A 8 0.38 -2.37 5.34
CA LEU A 8 1.17 -2.50 6.56
C LEU A 8 2.60 -2.96 6.27
N LEU A 9 2.78 -4.00 5.46
CA LEU A 9 4.12 -4.47 5.09
C LEU A 9 4.86 -3.38 4.30
N THR A 10 4.16 -2.67 3.43
CA THR A 10 4.75 -1.54 2.72
C THR A 10 5.21 -0.43 3.67
N MET A 11 4.45 -0.12 4.72
CA MET A 11 4.88 0.85 5.73
C MET A 11 6.17 0.42 6.42
N ALA A 12 6.33 -0.88 6.69
CA ALA A 12 7.55 -1.44 7.30
C ALA A 12 8.74 -1.46 6.35
N MET A 13 8.52 -1.71 5.05
CA MET A 13 9.59 -1.74 4.04
C MET A 13 9.95 -0.36 3.48
N GLY A 14 9.04 0.61 3.58
CA GLY A 14 9.20 1.94 2.96
C GLY A 14 8.93 1.97 1.45
N ASN A 15 8.51 0.85 0.84
CA ASN A 15 8.31 0.77 -0.62
C ASN A 15 7.31 -0.32 -1.04
N ALA A 16 6.30 0.07 -1.84
CA ALA A 16 5.26 -0.84 -2.33
C ALA A 16 5.78 -1.92 -3.29
N PHE A 17 6.74 -1.62 -4.16
CA PHE A 17 7.32 -2.61 -5.07
C PHE A 17 8.07 -3.71 -4.34
N ALA A 18 8.69 -3.38 -3.20
CA ALA A 18 9.40 -4.37 -2.39
C ALA A 18 8.41 -5.29 -1.64
N ALA A 19 7.32 -4.73 -1.12
CA ALA A 19 6.28 -5.50 -0.43
C ALA A 19 5.43 -6.36 -1.38
N PHE A 20 5.30 -5.95 -2.65
CA PHE A 20 4.35 -6.55 -3.59
C PHE A 20 4.61 -8.03 -3.88
N PRO A 21 5.83 -8.49 -4.25
CA PRO A 21 6.08 -9.91 -4.46
C PRO A 21 5.79 -10.78 -3.23
N VAL A 22 6.04 -10.24 -2.02
CA VAL A 22 5.82 -10.95 -0.76
C VAL A 22 4.33 -11.16 -0.52
N ILE A 23 3.52 -10.11 -0.63
CA ILE A 23 2.09 -10.19 -0.34
C ILE A 23 1.31 -10.77 -1.51
N ALA A 24 1.52 -10.27 -2.74
CA ALA A 24 0.81 -10.76 -3.91
C ALA A 24 1.25 -12.17 -4.30
N GLY A 25 2.55 -12.44 -4.35
CA GLY A 25 3.08 -13.76 -4.71
C GLY A 25 2.96 -14.77 -3.59
N GLY A 26 3.36 -14.40 -2.37
CA GLY A 26 3.38 -15.31 -1.22
C GLY A 26 2.01 -15.59 -0.60
N ILE A 27 1.06 -14.65 -0.69
CA ILE A 27 -0.26 -14.79 -0.04
C ILE A 27 -1.40 -14.67 -1.06
N GLY A 28 -1.40 -13.63 -1.89
CA GLY A 28 -2.46 -13.33 -2.85
C GLY A 28 -2.73 -14.46 -3.84
N MET A 29 -1.72 -14.84 -4.62
CA MET A 29 -1.82 -15.89 -5.63
C MET A 29 -2.23 -17.26 -5.06
N PRO A 30 -1.55 -17.82 -4.03
CA PRO A 30 -1.92 -19.14 -3.54
C PRO A 30 -3.28 -19.17 -2.86
N PHE A 31 -3.61 -18.16 -2.03
CA PHE A 31 -4.82 -18.20 -1.21
C PHE A 31 -6.01 -17.48 -1.84
N LEU A 32 -5.85 -16.23 -2.29
CA LEU A 32 -6.97 -15.48 -2.86
C LEU A 32 -7.35 -16.08 -4.23
N VAL A 33 -6.39 -16.24 -5.12
CA VAL A 33 -6.66 -16.78 -6.47
C VAL A 33 -6.83 -18.30 -6.43
N GLY A 34 -5.87 -19.02 -5.83
CA GLY A 34 -5.86 -20.49 -5.84
C GLY A 34 -6.94 -21.16 -5.00
N VAL A 35 -7.22 -20.65 -3.79
CA VAL A 35 -8.19 -21.27 -2.87
C VAL A 35 -9.56 -20.59 -2.92
N HIS A 36 -9.60 -19.27 -2.99
CA HIS A 36 -10.85 -18.49 -2.93
C HIS A 36 -11.40 -18.07 -4.29
N GLY A 37 -10.72 -18.43 -5.39
CA GLY A 37 -11.21 -18.16 -6.76
C GLY A 37 -11.24 -16.67 -7.13
N ALA A 38 -10.44 -15.84 -6.45
CA ALA A 38 -10.39 -14.41 -6.71
C ALA A 38 -9.79 -14.09 -8.09
N ASP A 39 -10.28 -13.04 -8.75
CA ASP A 39 -9.66 -12.53 -9.97
C ASP A 39 -8.27 -11.92 -9.67
N ALA A 40 -7.26 -12.46 -10.34
CA ALA A 40 -5.86 -12.07 -10.17
C ALA A 40 -5.57 -10.63 -10.63
N ALA A 41 -6.28 -10.13 -11.65
CA ALA A 41 -6.04 -8.81 -12.21
C ALA A 41 -6.36 -7.67 -11.22
N PRO A 42 -7.60 -7.56 -10.67
CA PRO A 42 -7.91 -6.56 -9.65
C PRO A 42 -7.13 -6.81 -8.36
N MET A 43 -6.86 -8.06 -7.99
CA MET A 43 -6.06 -8.38 -6.81
C MET A 43 -4.64 -7.80 -6.90
N ALA A 44 -3.98 -7.97 -8.05
CA ALA A 44 -2.65 -7.44 -8.28
C ALA A 44 -2.65 -5.90 -8.35
N ALA A 45 -3.48 -5.32 -9.21
CA ALA A 45 -3.49 -3.88 -9.45
C ALA A 45 -3.89 -3.08 -8.19
N ILE A 46 -4.99 -3.44 -7.56
CA ILE A 46 -5.53 -2.70 -6.40
C ILE A 46 -4.75 -3.05 -5.12
N GLY A 47 -4.20 -4.27 -5.05
CA GLY A 47 -3.20 -4.62 -4.04
C GLY A 47 -2.02 -3.66 -4.08
N MET A 48 -1.43 -3.44 -5.26
CA MET A 48 -0.31 -2.52 -5.42
C MET A 48 -0.69 -1.07 -5.05
N LEU A 49 -1.87 -0.59 -5.44
CA LEU A 49 -2.39 0.73 -5.04
C LEU A 49 -2.51 0.84 -3.51
N SER A 50 -3.00 -0.21 -2.84
CA SER A 50 -3.06 -0.28 -1.37
C SER A 50 -1.66 -0.20 -0.74
N GLY A 51 -0.66 -0.81 -1.38
CA GLY A 51 0.75 -0.67 -0.99
C GLY A 51 1.25 0.78 -1.08
N TYR A 52 0.94 1.49 -2.15
CA TYR A 52 1.33 2.90 -2.26
C TYR A 52 0.70 3.79 -1.18
N CYS A 53 -0.55 3.53 -0.78
CA CYS A 53 -1.12 4.20 0.39
C CYS A 53 -0.26 3.98 1.65
N GLY A 54 0.26 2.77 1.85
CA GLY A 54 1.23 2.47 2.91
C GLY A 54 2.55 3.25 2.76
N THR A 55 3.09 3.36 1.54
CA THR A 55 4.34 4.11 1.28
C THR A 55 4.21 5.58 1.71
N LEU A 56 3.06 6.20 1.47
CA LEU A 56 2.80 7.59 1.86
C LEU A 56 2.75 7.78 3.38
N MET A 57 2.38 6.74 4.13
CA MET A 57 2.18 6.82 5.59
C MET A 57 3.42 6.45 6.42
N THR A 58 4.60 6.25 5.82
CA THR A 58 5.82 5.81 6.53
C THR A 58 7.01 6.77 6.36
N PRO A 59 7.79 7.03 7.42
CA PRO A 59 9.03 7.80 7.32
C PRO A 59 10.15 7.08 6.57
N MET A 60 10.03 5.75 6.36
CA MET A 60 11.02 4.97 5.61
C MET A 60 10.94 5.16 4.09
N ALA A 61 9.88 5.81 3.59
CA ALA A 61 9.72 6.08 2.17
C ALA A 61 10.71 7.16 1.70
N ALA A 62 11.87 6.72 1.22
CA ALA A 62 12.98 7.59 0.83
C ALA A 62 12.53 8.68 -0.15
N ASN A 63 11.92 8.27 -1.26
CA ASN A 63 11.60 9.17 -2.38
C ASN A 63 10.43 10.12 -2.10
N PHE A 64 9.53 9.75 -1.19
CA PHE A 64 8.27 10.47 -0.96
C PHE A 64 8.29 11.31 0.31
N ASN A 65 8.96 10.82 1.37
CA ASN A 65 8.88 11.40 2.70
C ASN A 65 10.25 11.86 3.21
N LEU A 66 11.31 11.05 3.05
CA LEU A 66 12.63 11.38 3.61
C LEU A 66 13.38 12.43 2.79
N VAL A 67 13.46 12.25 1.46
CA VAL A 67 14.20 13.15 0.56
C VAL A 67 13.57 14.54 0.51
N PRO A 68 12.25 14.73 0.33
CA PRO A 68 11.66 16.06 0.30
C PRO A 68 11.81 16.82 1.62
N VAL A 69 11.71 16.13 2.76
CA VAL A 69 11.95 16.71 4.09
C VAL A 69 13.38 17.21 4.22
N ALA A 70 14.36 16.42 3.77
CA ALA A 70 15.77 16.79 3.81
C ALA A 70 16.11 17.94 2.85
N LEU A 71 15.53 17.93 1.64
CA LEU A 71 15.75 18.98 0.64
C LEU A 71 15.13 20.32 1.04
N LEU A 72 14.00 20.32 1.74
CA LEU A 72 13.30 21.51 2.19
C LEU A 72 13.72 21.94 3.62
N ASP A 73 14.68 21.25 4.22
CA ASP A 73 15.15 21.43 5.61
C ASP A 73 14.00 21.64 6.61
N LEU A 74 12.97 20.81 6.50
CA LEU A 74 11.78 20.94 7.33
C LEU A 74 12.11 20.61 8.78
N LYS A 75 11.77 21.52 9.70
CA LYS A 75 11.92 21.32 11.14
C LYS A 75 11.16 20.09 11.65
N ASP A 76 10.02 19.78 11.03
CA ASP A 76 9.23 18.58 11.32
C ASP A 76 9.42 17.53 10.23
N ARG A 77 10.05 16.40 10.59
CA ARG A 77 10.32 15.27 9.70
C ARG A 77 9.06 14.52 9.26
N ASN A 78 7.94 14.70 9.96
CA ASN A 78 6.66 14.06 9.65
C ASN A 78 5.67 15.00 8.95
N ALA A 79 6.07 16.24 8.64
CA ALA A 79 5.19 17.23 8.01
C ALA A 79 4.58 16.72 6.69
N VAL A 80 5.40 16.05 5.86
CA VAL A 80 4.95 15.48 4.58
C VAL A 80 3.95 14.35 4.81
N ILE A 81 4.22 13.45 5.75
CA ILE A 81 3.31 12.34 6.09
C ILE A 81 1.97 12.88 6.60
N ARG A 82 2.00 13.89 7.48
CA ARG A 82 0.78 14.55 8.00
C ARG A 82 -0.06 15.16 6.89
N ALA A 83 0.57 15.73 5.87
CA ALA A 83 -0.13 16.25 4.70
C ALA A 83 -0.69 15.14 3.79
N GLN A 84 -0.07 13.97 3.77
CA GLN A 84 -0.49 12.83 2.92
C GLN A 84 -1.55 11.93 3.54
N ILE A 85 -1.55 11.74 4.86
CA ILE A 85 -2.55 10.95 5.60
C ILE A 85 -4.01 11.24 5.20
N PRO A 86 -4.49 12.49 5.11
CA PRO A 86 -5.88 12.78 4.75
C PRO A 86 -6.27 12.31 3.35
N THR A 87 -5.30 12.04 2.47
CA THR A 87 -5.54 11.48 1.13
C THR A 87 -5.29 9.97 1.12
N ALA A 88 -4.24 9.49 1.79
CA ALA A 88 -3.83 8.09 1.81
C ALA A 88 -4.85 7.18 2.52
N VAL A 89 -5.46 7.64 3.61
CA VAL A 89 -6.42 6.84 4.39
C VAL A 89 -7.74 6.63 3.65
N PRO A 90 -8.40 7.67 3.09
CA PRO A 90 -9.60 7.47 2.27
C PRO A 90 -9.34 6.64 1.02
N LEU A 91 -8.19 6.82 0.35
CA LEU A 91 -7.81 5.99 -0.80
C LEU A 91 -7.61 4.54 -0.42
N LEU A 92 -6.95 4.27 0.71
CA LEU A 92 -6.79 2.91 1.22
C LEU A 92 -8.16 2.29 1.49
N ALA A 93 -9.07 3.01 2.17
CA ALA A 93 -10.43 2.53 2.40
C ALA A 93 -11.16 2.22 1.09
N GLY A 94 -11.08 3.10 0.10
CA GLY A 94 -11.64 2.89 -1.24
C GLY A 94 -11.07 1.64 -1.92
N ASN A 95 -9.74 1.46 -1.88
CA ASN A 95 -9.07 0.28 -2.44
C ASN A 95 -9.51 -1.02 -1.76
N LEU A 96 -9.75 -1.00 -0.44
CA LEU A 96 -10.27 -2.17 0.28
C LEU A 96 -11.69 -2.51 -0.17
N CYS A 97 -12.56 -1.50 -0.33
CA CYS A 97 -13.92 -1.70 -0.86
C CYS A 97 -13.88 -2.27 -2.29
N LEU A 98 -13.00 -1.74 -3.14
CA LEU A 98 -12.85 -2.21 -4.52
C LEU A 98 -12.29 -3.64 -4.59
N LEU A 99 -11.33 -4.00 -3.75
CA LEU A 99 -10.84 -5.38 -3.66
C LEU A 99 -11.95 -6.35 -3.26
N LEU A 100 -12.79 -5.97 -2.29
CA LEU A 100 -13.92 -6.81 -1.87
C LEU A 100 -14.94 -7.01 -3.00
N TRP A 101 -15.19 -5.97 -3.80
CA TRP A 101 -16.20 -6.02 -4.87
C TRP A 101 -15.68 -6.66 -6.17
N LEU A 102 -14.46 -6.34 -6.59
CA LEU A 102 -13.90 -6.75 -7.89
C LEU A 102 -13.21 -8.11 -7.86
N CYS A 103 -12.55 -8.47 -6.76
CA CYS A 103 -11.84 -9.75 -6.71
C CYS A 103 -12.79 -10.95 -6.61
N PHE A 104 -13.97 -10.79 -6.01
CA PHE A 104 -14.92 -11.88 -5.75
C PHE A 104 -16.23 -11.72 -6.51
N ARG A 105 -16.16 -11.11 -7.70
CA ARG A 105 -17.31 -10.93 -8.58
C ARG A 105 -17.67 -12.20 -9.33
#